data_AF-A0A1F7I1R2-F1
#
_entry.id   AF-A0A1F7I1R2-F1
#
_cell.length_a   1.000
_cell.length_b   1.000
_cell.length_c   1.000
_cell.angle_alpha   90.00
_cell.angle_beta   90.00
_cell.angle_gamma   90.00
#
_symmetry.space_group_name_H-M   'P 1'
#
loop_
_entity.id
_entity.type
_entity.pdbx_description
1 polymer ?
#
loop_
_entity_poly.entity_id
_entity_poly.type
_entity_poly.pdbx_seq_one_letter_code
_entity_poly.pdbx_strand_id
1 'polypeptide(L)'
;MFGRVQGFADPAGGGYAGGLSFWTNPGGSAGTASTEKVRIQYNGNVGIGTTGPGALLDVADGSIRFSSTSNYSAVRDIGPIYFRSKDSEGTPFNVGSIRGYQSGSALGGIRGYYYSAGDQLGFELTTDSNFVVNTGNLGIGTTGPGAKLVVAASLGAGDYNWLTFRNLQSGYGTWGFVKKSNNDLAINYGVNSDTPTAGTSLYLQYGGNVGIGTTNPQRKLEVNGSIRMGALITGAGTAVAVYRDVNGDLADSTSSIRYKDEVIPYESVLDRVLSLQAVRFNWGQNTSTPGLGDFGMIAEQVNTYLPDLVTYEADGVTPHGLKYEKMGVFAIKAIQEQQVKLTALSIGITDKIDNISQLKEVEKSFTDKAATLSAKLASMESRLAFIEDNVLGASSSATLSGQLAQLNGLLATDKVATLSALTVTGRTNLNDLGVIGTISAGTLIIDGADNSINSLTDTLKIQPSALAGVDFLGGKVTIDQKGNMKVEAEITAKKYNVQVGDTAAASIGEAVIPAGETKIKIKTTSLTSVSKIFVEPIDQPVATSVSRIDDTTFEIRIKESLDQELKLNWWIVN
;
A
#
# COMPACT_ATOMS: atom_id res chain seq x y z
N MET A 1 22.25 -56.90 77.50
CA MET A 1 21.69 -57.69 76.38
C MET A 1 22.12 -57.03 75.07
N PHE A 2 22.71 -57.79 74.14
CA PHE A 2 23.26 -57.24 72.89
C PHE A 2 22.17 -57.00 71.82
N GLY A 3 21.13 -57.82 71.82
CA GLY A 3 19.93 -57.68 70.98
C GLY A 3 18.90 -58.76 71.34
N ARG A 4 17.69 -58.68 70.76
CA ARG A 4 16.64 -59.70 70.90
C ARG A 4 15.73 -59.76 69.68
N VAL A 5 15.05 -60.90 69.51
CA VAL A 5 13.94 -61.08 68.58
C VAL A 5 12.69 -61.41 69.39
N GLN A 6 11.57 -60.73 69.12
CA GLN A 6 10.35 -60.85 69.90
C GLN A 6 9.12 -60.87 68.99
N GLY A 7 8.22 -61.82 69.23
CA GLY A 7 6.86 -61.78 68.69
C GLY A 7 5.99 -60.79 69.47
N PHE A 8 5.09 -60.09 68.79
CA PHE A 8 4.14 -59.17 69.41
C PHE A 8 2.74 -59.38 68.83
N ALA A 9 1.71 -59.12 69.63
CA ALA A 9 0.35 -59.01 69.11
C ALA A 9 0.23 -57.70 68.34
N ASP A 10 -0.10 -57.78 67.04
CA ASP A 10 -0.23 -56.63 66.18
C ASP A 10 -1.66 -56.07 66.25
N PRO A 11 -1.88 -54.94 66.93
CA PRO A 11 -3.22 -54.42 67.18
C PRO A 11 -3.96 -54.02 65.89
N ALA A 12 -3.24 -53.86 64.76
CA ALA A 12 -3.83 -53.52 63.48
C ALA A 12 -4.58 -54.67 62.79
N GLY A 13 -4.31 -55.94 63.15
CA GLY A 13 -4.84 -57.11 62.43
C GLY A 13 -5.88 -57.96 63.17
N GLY A 14 -6.36 -57.52 64.35
CA GLY A 14 -7.34 -58.24 65.16
C GLY A 14 -6.76 -59.35 66.04
N GLY A 15 -7.63 -60.20 66.62
CA GLY A 15 -7.33 -61.05 67.78
C GLY A 15 -6.25 -62.12 67.65
N TYR A 16 -5.81 -62.44 66.42
CA TYR A 16 -4.75 -63.43 66.15
C TYR A 16 -3.61 -62.87 65.29
N ALA A 17 -3.59 -61.57 65.03
CA ALA A 17 -2.53 -60.94 64.25
C ALA A 17 -1.24 -60.88 65.06
N GLY A 18 -0.23 -61.62 64.63
CA GLY A 18 1.10 -61.63 65.23
C GLY A 18 2.13 -60.99 64.29
N GLY A 19 3.02 -60.18 64.85
CA GLY A 19 4.18 -59.66 64.14
C GLY A 19 5.49 -60.09 64.81
N LEU A 20 6.61 -59.86 64.11
CA LEU A 20 7.96 -60.14 64.59
C LEU A 20 8.78 -58.85 64.64
N SER A 21 9.58 -58.66 65.69
CA SER A 21 10.46 -57.48 65.83
C SER A 21 11.88 -57.88 66.20
N PHE A 22 12.85 -57.15 65.66
CA PHE A 22 14.28 -57.30 65.90
C PHE A 22 14.79 -56.04 66.59
N TRP A 23 15.45 -56.23 67.72
CA TRP A 23 15.93 -55.15 68.58
C TRP A 23 17.44 -55.26 68.74
N THR A 24 18.14 -54.14 68.62
CA THR A 24 19.58 -54.08 68.89
C THR A 24 19.87 -53.07 70.00
N ASN A 25 20.95 -53.29 70.74
CA ASN A 25 21.50 -52.24 71.59
C ASN A 25 22.17 -51.17 70.69
N PRO A 26 21.80 -49.89 70.79
CA PRO A 26 22.39 -48.83 69.95
C PRO A 26 23.89 -48.58 70.23
N GLY A 27 24.48 -49.24 71.22
CA GLY A 27 25.84 -48.99 71.67
C GLY A 27 25.86 -47.84 72.69
N GLY A 28 26.50 -48.07 73.83
CA GLY A 28 26.53 -47.14 74.96
C GLY A 28 26.88 -47.87 76.26
N SER A 29 27.02 -47.10 77.35
CA SER A 29 27.29 -47.63 78.70
C SER A 29 26.35 -48.76 79.10
N ALA A 30 26.81 -49.63 80.01
CA ALA A 30 26.00 -50.72 80.55
C ALA A 30 24.66 -50.17 81.09
N GLY A 31 23.53 -50.61 80.50
CA GLY A 31 22.18 -50.17 80.87
C GLY A 31 21.37 -49.52 79.75
N THR A 32 21.96 -49.16 78.61
CA THR A 32 21.20 -48.60 77.47
C THR A 32 20.13 -49.58 76.97
N ALA A 33 18.88 -49.12 76.90
CA ALA A 33 17.76 -49.91 76.40
C ALA A 33 17.94 -50.21 74.90
N SER A 34 17.63 -51.45 74.50
CA SER A 34 17.58 -51.81 73.07
C SER A 34 16.45 -51.05 72.37
N THR A 35 16.67 -50.71 71.11
CA THR A 35 15.67 -50.08 70.23
C THR A 35 15.29 -51.05 69.11
N GLU A 36 14.05 -51.00 68.66
CA GLU A 36 13.60 -51.77 67.51
C GLU A 36 14.31 -51.28 66.25
N LYS A 37 14.75 -52.21 65.40
CA LYS A 37 15.44 -51.93 64.14
C LYS A 37 14.71 -52.51 62.94
N VAL A 38 14.10 -53.68 63.08
CA VAL A 38 13.32 -54.31 62.02
C VAL A 38 12.01 -54.83 62.61
N ARG A 39 10.90 -54.63 61.90
CA ARG A 39 9.57 -55.17 62.22
C ARG A 39 9.02 -55.92 61.02
N ILE A 40 8.29 -56.99 61.24
CA ILE A 40 7.41 -57.64 60.27
C ILE A 40 6.00 -57.64 60.89
N GLN A 41 5.04 -56.99 60.24
CA GLN A 41 3.64 -56.96 60.67
C GLN A 41 2.89 -58.21 60.22
N TYR A 42 1.66 -58.40 60.75
CA TYR A 42 0.82 -59.55 60.43
C TYR A 42 0.48 -59.70 58.94
N ASN A 43 0.47 -58.59 58.21
CA ASN A 43 0.17 -58.51 56.77
C ASN A 43 1.42 -58.73 55.89
N GLY A 44 2.58 -58.99 56.49
CA GLY A 44 3.85 -59.20 55.79
C GLY A 44 4.66 -57.94 55.53
N ASN A 45 4.18 -56.75 55.93
CA ASN A 45 4.93 -55.51 55.79
C ASN A 45 6.18 -55.51 56.67
N VAL A 46 7.34 -55.25 56.06
CA VAL A 46 8.63 -55.17 56.75
C VAL A 46 9.04 -53.72 56.93
N GLY A 47 9.17 -53.27 58.17
CA GLY A 47 9.72 -51.97 58.52
C GLY A 47 11.19 -52.09 58.92
N ILE A 48 12.06 -51.21 58.43
CA ILE A 48 13.42 -51.02 58.94
C ILE A 48 13.53 -49.59 59.44
N GLY A 49 13.82 -49.40 60.73
CA GLY A 49 13.83 -48.07 61.37
C GLY A 49 12.45 -47.47 61.67
N THR A 50 11.35 -48.13 61.28
CA THR A 50 9.96 -47.74 61.59
C THR A 50 9.18 -48.86 62.28
N THR A 51 8.27 -48.48 63.18
CA THR A 51 7.35 -49.42 63.86
C THR A 51 5.98 -49.53 63.18
N GLY A 52 5.71 -48.72 62.16
CA GLY A 52 4.45 -48.70 61.41
C GLY A 52 4.66 -48.71 59.90
N PRO A 53 5.23 -49.79 59.31
CA PRO A 53 5.47 -49.85 57.88
C PRO A 53 4.17 -49.73 57.07
N GLY A 54 4.10 -48.74 56.19
CA GLY A 54 2.94 -48.48 55.33
C GLY A 54 2.90 -49.31 54.03
N ALA A 55 3.99 -50.00 53.71
CA ALA A 55 4.15 -50.83 52.51
C ALA A 55 4.91 -52.13 52.83
N LEU A 56 4.97 -53.07 51.87
CA LEU A 56 5.65 -54.37 52.05
C LEU A 56 7.11 -54.25 52.51
N LEU A 57 7.81 -53.18 52.08
CA LEU A 57 9.10 -52.78 52.63
C LEU A 57 9.09 -51.26 52.84
N ASP A 58 9.30 -50.83 54.08
CA ASP A 58 9.34 -49.42 54.47
C ASP A 58 10.62 -49.16 55.27
N VAL A 59 11.45 -48.22 54.82
CA VAL A 59 12.73 -47.88 55.46
C VAL A 59 12.66 -46.42 55.90
N ALA A 60 12.65 -46.19 57.22
CA ALA A 60 12.60 -44.85 57.80
C ALA A 60 13.97 -44.45 58.38
N ASP A 61 14.24 -43.14 58.35
CA ASP A 61 15.42 -42.50 58.95
C ASP A 61 16.79 -43.10 58.52
N GLY A 62 16.85 -43.70 57.33
CA GLY A 62 18.05 -44.30 56.76
C GLY A 62 17.99 -44.46 55.23
N SER A 63 19.14 -44.74 54.61
CA SER A 63 19.25 -44.93 53.16
C SER A 63 19.38 -46.41 52.80
N ILE A 64 18.76 -46.83 51.69
CA ILE A 64 19.04 -48.14 51.07
C ILE A 64 20.30 -47.98 50.22
N ARG A 65 21.38 -48.68 50.58
CA ARG A 65 22.64 -48.67 49.83
C ARG A 65 22.72 -49.90 48.93
N PHE A 66 22.79 -49.68 47.62
CA PHE A 66 23.20 -50.70 46.67
C PHE A 66 24.66 -50.47 46.27
N SER A 67 25.51 -51.49 46.40
CA SER A 67 26.93 -51.37 46.05
C SER A 67 27.45 -52.63 45.37
N SER A 68 28.36 -52.45 44.44
CA SER A 68 29.19 -53.53 43.89
C SER A 68 30.64 -53.23 44.23
N THR A 69 31.34 -54.19 44.83
CA THR A 69 32.74 -54.05 45.27
C THR A 69 33.74 -54.58 44.25
N SER A 70 33.28 -55.12 43.12
CA SER A 70 34.16 -55.67 42.08
C SER A 70 34.78 -54.53 41.26
N ASN A 71 36.09 -54.61 40.96
CA ASN A 71 36.74 -53.77 39.96
C ASN A 71 36.30 -54.23 38.56
N TYR A 72 35.88 -53.32 37.68
CA TYR A 72 35.32 -53.69 36.37
C TYR A 72 35.77 -52.74 35.27
N SER A 73 36.16 -53.30 34.12
CA SER A 73 36.68 -52.56 32.96
C SER A 73 35.65 -52.33 31.85
N ALA A 74 34.42 -52.86 31.97
CA ALA A 74 33.35 -52.72 30.98
C ALA A 74 32.07 -52.08 31.58
N VAL A 75 30.94 -52.19 30.88
CA VAL A 75 29.62 -51.69 31.32
C VAL A 75 29.03 -52.59 32.42
N ARG A 76 28.63 -52.02 33.57
CA ARG A 76 27.97 -52.76 34.65
C ARG A 76 26.79 -52.02 35.27
N ASP A 77 25.74 -52.78 35.55
CA ASP A 77 24.60 -52.35 36.36
C ASP A 77 24.84 -52.64 37.85
N ILE A 78 24.55 -51.67 38.71
CA ILE A 78 24.72 -51.74 40.15
C ILE A 78 23.36 -51.53 40.80
N GLY A 79 22.91 -52.53 41.57
CA GLY A 79 21.71 -52.41 42.39
C GLY A 79 20.42 -52.14 41.62
N PRO A 80 20.06 -52.96 40.61
CA PRO A 80 18.83 -52.74 39.89
C PRO A 80 17.61 -52.95 40.80
N ILE A 81 16.71 -51.97 40.83
CA ILE A 81 15.33 -52.12 41.28
C ILE A 81 14.53 -52.51 40.04
N TYR A 82 14.02 -53.74 39.99
CA TYR A 82 13.19 -54.23 38.88
C TYR A 82 11.71 -54.04 39.18
N PHE A 83 11.00 -53.40 38.25
CA PHE A 83 9.55 -53.41 38.21
C PHE A 83 9.14 -54.58 37.31
N ARG A 84 8.40 -55.55 37.87
CA ARG A 84 8.01 -56.80 37.18
C ARG A 84 6.50 -56.90 37.04
N SER A 85 6.07 -57.48 35.93
CA SER A 85 4.70 -57.92 35.71
C SER A 85 4.69 -59.39 35.29
N LYS A 86 3.50 -59.96 35.12
CA LYS A 86 3.30 -61.24 34.45
C LYS A 86 2.53 -60.99 33.16
N ASP A 87 2.81 -61.79 32.13
CA ASP A 87 1.99 -61.80 30.92
C ASP A 87 0.66 -62.51 31.17
N SER A 88 -0.16 -62.63 30.13
CA SER A 88 -1.44 -63.35 30.20
C SER A 88 -1.30 -64.83 30.56
N GLU A 89 -0.10 -65.40 30.44
CA GLU A 89 0.22 -66.80 30.74
C GLU A 89 0.86 -66.96 32.13
N GLY A 90 1.04 -65.85 32.86
CA GLY A 90 1.63 -65.85 34.20
C GLY A 90 3.16 -65.82 34.22
N THR A 91 3.82 -65.72 33.06
CA THR A 91 5.28 -65.67 32.95
C THR A 91 5.78 -64.30 33.42
N PRO A 92 6.67 -64.23 34.41
CA PRO A 92 7.10 -62.96 34.97
C PRO A 92 8.16 -62.29 34.09
N PHE A 93 7.89 -61.06 33.65
CA PHE A 93 8.80 -60.23 32.85
C PHE A 93 9.08 -58.87 33.53
N ASN A 94 10.16 -58.20 33.13
CA ASN A 94 10.47 -56.85 33.61
C ASN A 94 9.68 -55.84 32.79
N VAL A 95 8.88 -54.98 33.43
CA VAL A 95 8.24 -53.82 32.80
C VAL A 95 9.12 -52.57 32.89
N GLY A 96 10.09 -52.56 33.80
CA GLY A 96 11.07 -51.49 33.90
C GLY A 96 12.11 -51.74 34.98
N SER A 97 13.07 -50.82 35.09
CA SER A 97 14.07 -50.85 36.17
C SER A 97 14.72 -49.50 36.41
N ILE A 98 15.19 -49.27 37.63
CA ILE A 98 16.13 -48.20 37.95
C ILE A 98 17.43 -48.84 38.43
N ARG A 99 18.57 -48.46 37.86
CA ARG A 99 19.86 -49.04 38.21
C ARG A 99 20.97 -48.00 38.17
N GLY A 100 21.94 -48.14 39.07
CA GLY A 100 23.22 -47.44 38.92
C GLY A 100 23.96 -48.03 37.72
N TYR A 101 24.63 -47.18 36.96
CA TYR A 101 25.34 -47.55 35.76
C TYR A 101 26.80 -47.13 35.86
N GLN A 102 27.75 -47.98 35.47
CA GLN A 102 29.15 -47.60 35.35
C GLN A 102 29.69 -48.09 34.01
N SER A 103 30.41 -47.22 33.29
CA SER A 103 31.05 -47.55 32.01
C SER A 103 32.50 -47.08 32.01
N GLY A 104 33.44 -48.03 31.88
CA GLY A 104 34.87 -47.74 31.84
C GLY A 104 35.41 -47.11 33.13
N SER A 105 36.43 -46.26 32.99
CA SER A 105 37.05 -45.51 34.11
C SER A 105 36.27 -44.27 34.54
N ALA A 106 35.17 -43.94 33.86
CA ALA A 106 34.36 -42.76 34.16
C ALA A 106 33.40 -43.02 35.34
N LEU A 107 33.09 -41.93 36.04
CA LEU A 107 32.15 -41.90 37.16
C LEU A 107 30.74 -42.31 36.68
N GLY A 108 30.10 -43.20 37.45
CA GLY A 108 28.82 -43.81 37.11
C GLY A 108 27.61 -42.87 37.09
N GLY A 109 26.52 -43.33 36.48
CA GLY A 109 25.26 -42.62 36.28
C GLY A 109 24.05 -43.38 36.81
N ILE A 110 22.85 -42.85 36.52
CA ILE A 110 21.58 -43.55 36.77
C ILE A 110 20.96 -43.87 35.41
N ARG A 111 20.50 -45.13 35.24
CA ARG A 111 19.74 -45.55 34.08
C ARG A 111 18.36 -46.05 34.46
N GLY A 112 17.33 -45.45 33.87
CA GLY A 112 15.95 -45.91 33.91
C GLY A 112 15.58 -46.63 32.61
N TYR A 113 14.94 -47.79 32.71
CA TYR A 113 14.37 -48.49 31.56
C TYR A 113 12.88 -48.70 31.75
N TYR A 114 12.12 -48.50 30.68
CA TYR A 114 10.78 -49.06 30.51
C TYR A 114 10.84 -50.08 29.36
N TYR A 115 10.29 -51.26 29.59
CA TYR A 115 10.25 -52.35 28.62
C TYR A 115 8.81 -52.49 28.12
N SER A 116 8.49 -51.87 26.99
CA SER A 116 7.23 -52.08 26.28
C SER A 116 7.51 -52.37 24.82
N ALA A 117 7.21 -53.59 24.37
CA ALA A 117 7.10 -53.98 22.95
C ALA A 117 8.09 -53.33 21.97
N GLY A 118 9.38 -53.27 22.30
CA GLY A 118 10.44 -52.76 21.41
C GLY A 118 10.89 -51.32 21.65
N ASP A 119 10.16 -50.50 22.40
CA ASP A 119 10.55 -49.12 22.72
C ASP A 119 11.23 -49.03 24.09
N GLN A 120 12.41 -48.41 24.11
CA GLN A 120 13.17 -48.10 25.32
C GLN A 120 13.08 -46.59 25.59
N LEU A 121 12.24 -46.18 26.55
CA LEU A 121 12.44 -44.87 27.20
C LEU A 121 13.63 -44.99 28.15
N GLY A 122 14.84 -44.84 27.60
CA GLY A 122 16.08 -44.80 28.35
C GLY A 122 16.32 -43.39 28.88
N PHE A 123 16.21 -43.20 30.20
CA PHE A 123 16.80 -42.03 30.85
C PHE A 123 18.21 -42.42 31.27
N GLU A 124 19.22 -41.96 30.55
CA GLU A 124 20.62 -42.19 30.89
C GLU A 124 21.27 -40.86 31.28
N LEU A 125 21.53 -40.70 32.58
CA LEU A 125 22.30 -39.58 33.10
C LEU A 125 23.75 -40.03 33.28
N THR A 126 24.60 -39.81 32.28
CA THR A 126 26.06 -39.96 32.45
C THR A 126 26.64 -38.70 33.09
N THR A 127 27.87 -38.79 33.58
CA THR A 127 28.57 -37.63 34.18
C THR A 127 28.90 -36.51 33.19
N ASP A 128 28.86 -36.78 31.89
CA ASP A 128 28.98 -35.78 30.82
C ASP A 128 27.62 -35.20 30.40
N SER A 129 26.53 -35.86 30.79
CA SER A 129 25.17 -35.44 30.46
C SER A 129 24.65 -34.56 31.59
N ASN A 130 24.91 -33.24 31.53
CA ASN A 130 24.29 -32.29 32.47
C ASN A 130 22.78 -32.17 32.17
N PHE A 131 21.99 -33.20 32.46
CA PHE A 131 20.52 -33.11 32.51
C PHE A 131 20.13 -32.74 33.93
N VAL A 132 19.85 -31.46 34.15
CA VAL A 132 19.62 -30.89 35.48
C VAL A 132 18.25 -30.24 35.53
N VAL A 133 17.42 -30.66 36.47
CA VAL A 133 16.24 -29.86 36.87
C VAL A 133 16.64 -29.01 38.06
N ASN A 134 16.91 -27.73 37.84
CA ASN A 134 17.26 -26.77 38.88
C ASN A 134 16.10 -25.79 39.06
N THR A 135 15.51 -25.73 40.26
CA THR A 135 14.45 -24.76 40.60
C THR A 135 13.30 -24.68 39.58
N GLY A 136 12.94 -25.81 38.96
CA GLY A 136 11.87 -25.89 37.96
C GLY A 136 12.27 -25.43 36.55
N ASN A 137 13.57 -25.32 36.27
CA ASN A 137 14.16 -25.11 34.94
C ASN A 137 14.93 -26.37 34.53
N LEU A 138 14.81 -26.77 33.27
CA LEU A 138 15.51 -27.91 32.68
C LEU A 138 16.77 -27.43 31.96
N GLY A 139 17.94 -27.87 32.41
CA GLY A 139 19.22 -27.74 31.71
C GLY A 139 19.59 -29.05 31.03
N ILE A 140 20.04 -28.98 29.78
CA ILE A 140 20.69 -30.07 29.05
C ILE A 140 22.08 -29.55 28.69
N GLY A 141 23.14 -30.19 29.18
CA GLY A 141 24.52 -29.74 29.01
C GLY A 141 24.93 -28.53 29.88
N THR A 142 24.08 -28.09 30.81
CA THR A 142 24.38 -27.01 31.80
C THR A 142 23.81 -27.32 33.18
N THR A 143 24.48 -26.84 34.24
CA THR A 143 24.05 -26.99 35.65
C THR A 143 23.31 -25.76 36.20
N GLY A 144 23.39 -24.62 35.51
CA GLY A 144 22.75 -23.36 35.90
C GLY A 144 21.83 -22.82 34.80
N PRO A 145 20.70 -23.48 34.50
CA PRO A 145 19.78 -23.01 33.47
C PRO A 145 19.11 -21.69 33.88
N GLY A 146 19.46 -20.60 33.19
CA GLY A 146 18.86 -19.27 33.38
C GLY A 146 17.44 -19.11 32.80
N ALA A 147 16.91 -20.13 32.13
CA ALA A 147 15.57 -20.16 31.54
C ALA A 147 14.94 -21.55 31.70
N LYS A 148 13.64 -21.67 31.41
CA LYS A 148 12.85 -22.90 31.62
C LYS A 148 13.42 -24.13 30.90
N LEU A 149 14.02 -23.93 29.74
CA LEU A 149 14.81 -24.93 29.03
C LEU A 149 16.08 -24.27 28.52
N VAL A 150 17.23 -24.78 28.94
CA VAL A 150 18.54 -24.37 28.40
C VAL A 150 19.22 -25.60 27.85
N VAL A 151 19.44 -25.60 26.53
CA VAL A 151 20.30 -26.59 25.87
C VAL A 151 21.65 -25.91 25.64
N ALA A 152 22.66 -26.40 26.34
CA ALA A 152 24.03 -25.98 26.21
C ALA A 152 24.85 -27.18 25.74
N ALA A 153 25.92 -26.91 25.01
CA ALA A 153 26.86 -27.94 24.63
C ALA A 153 28.25 -27.31 24.67
N SER A 154 29.17 -27.87 25.46
CA SER A 154 30.59 -27.52 25.41
C SER A 154 31.28 -28.38 24.37
N LEU A 155 30.82 -28.27 23.13
CA LEU A 155 31.43 -28.92 21.98
C LEU A 155 32.41 -27.90 21.39
N GLY A 156 33.61 -28.32 20.97
CA GLY A 156 34.75 -27.44 20.63
C GLY A 156 34.53 -26.43 19.50
N ALA A 157 35.59 -26.02 18.78
CA ALA A 157 35.43 -25.12 17.63
C ALA A 157 34.81 -25.88 16.45
N GLY A 158 33.48 -25.85 16.33
CA GLY A 158 32.74 -26.56 15.28
C GLY A 158 31.27 -26.14 15.20
N ASP A 159 30.57 -26.63 14.18
CA ASP A 159 29.13 -26.43 14.03
C ASP A 159 28.38 -27.62 14.62
N TYR A 160 27.37 -27.33 15.44
CA TYR A 160 26.66 -28.37 16.19
C TYR A 160 25.15 -28.22 16.10
N ASN A 161 24.46 -29.33 15.92
CA ASN A 161 23.01 -29.38 16.06
C ASN A 161 22.67 -29.37 17.55
N TRP A 162 22.01 -28.31 18.00
CA TRP A 162 21.48 -28.25 19.37
C TRP A 162 20.12 -28.92 19.49
N LEU A 163 19.33 -28.90 18.41
CA LEU A 163 18.02 -29.51 18.38
C LEU A 163 17.73 -30.04 16.97
N THR A 164 17.33 -31.31 16.88
CA THR A 164 17.02 -31.98 15.62
C THR A 164 15.62 -32.57 15.68
N PHE A 165 14.81 -32.27 14.66
CA PHE A 165 13.48 -32.85 14.44
C PHE A 165 13.57 -33.80 13.25
N ARG A 166 13.39 -35.10 13.52
CA ARG A 166 13.49 -36.16 12.51
C ARG A 166 12.15 -36.85 12.33
N ASN A 167 11.79 -37.11 11.09
CA ASN A 167 10.85 -38.17 10.76
C ASN A 167 11.67 -39.36 10.24
N LEU A 168 11.54 -40.52 10.90
CA LEU A 168 12.30 -41.73 10.57
C LEU A 168 11.71 -42.50 9.38
N GLN A 169 10.57 -42.06 8.83
CA GLN A 169 10.00 -42.63 7.62
C GLN A 169 10.85 -42.26 6.39
N SER A 170 11.10 -43.23 5.52
CA SER A 170 11.85 -43.01 4.28
C SER A 170 11.24 -41.89 3.43
N GLY A 171 12.09 -40.99 2.91
CA GLY A 171 11.67 -39.85 2.08
C GLY A 171 11.31 -38.57 2.83
N TYR A 172 11.27 -38.58 4.17
CA TYR A 172 10.98 -37.38 4.96
C TYR A 172 12.26 -36.66 5.41
N GLY A 173 12.15 -35.33 5.55
CA GLY A 173 13.25 -34.47 5.92
C GLY A 173 13.54 -34.46 7.43
N THR A 174 14.77 -34.09 7.76
CA THR A 174 15.24 -33.72 9.09
C THR A 174 15.46 -32.21 9.12
N TRP A 175 14.95 -31.56 10.16
CA TRP A 175 15.20 -30.14 10.45
C TRP A 175 16.14 -30.01 11.64
N GLY A 176 17.20 -29.21 11.51
CA GLY A 176 18.18 -28.99 12.56
C GLY A 176 18.38 -27.52 12.88
N PHE A 177 18.36 -27.18 14.17
CA PHE A 177 18.84 -25.91 14.70
C PHE A 177 20.33 -26.04 14.98
N VAL A 178 21.13 -25.43 14.11
CA VAL A 178 22.59 -25.57 14.09
C VAL A 178 23.22 -24.30 14.62
N LYS A 179 23.87 -24.41 15.78
CA LYS A 179 24.74 -23.34 16.26
C LYS A 179 26.07 -23.46 15.52
N LYS A 180 26.44 -22.39 14.83
CA LYS A 180 27.70 -22.30 14.08
C LYS A 180 28.85 -21.90 15.00
N SER A 181 30.06 -22.29 14.61
CA SER A 181 31.31 -21.96 15.31
C SER A 181 31.55 -20.45 15.45
N ASN A 182 31.03 -19.65 14.52
CA ASN A 182 31.13 -18.18 14.52
C ASN A 182 29.99 -17.46 15.26
N ASN A 183 29.17 -18.19 16.02
CA ASN A 183 27.98 -17.70 16.73
C ASN A 183 26.68 -17.52 15.96
N ASP A 184 26.69 -17.82 14.66
CA ASP A 184 25.47 -17.79 13.86
C ASP A 184 24.53 -18.95 14.22
N LEU A 185 23.25 -18.78 13.88
CA LEU A 185 22.24 -19.83 13.95
C LEU A 185 21.80 -20.18 12.53
N ALA A 186 21.92 -21.44 12.14
CA ALA A 186 21.36 -21.94 10.90
C ALA A 186 20.19 -22.88 11.17
N ILE A 187 19.14 -22.77 10.37
CA ILE A 187 18.09 -23.78 10.27
C ILE A 187 18.32 -24.53 8.97
N ASN A 188 18.81 -25.76 9.10
CA ASN A 188 19.14 -26.61 7.97
C ASN A 188 18.05 -27.66 7.76
N TYR A 189 17.91 -28.08 6.51
CA TYR A 189 17.14 -29.26 6.13
C TYR A 189 18.07 -30.34 5.56
N GLY A 190 17.62 -31.59 5.60
CA GLY A 190 18.34 -32.72 5.03
C GLY A 190 17.47 -33.95 4.97
N VAL A 191 17.85 -34.97 4.21
CA VAL A 191 17.12 -36.25 4.17
C VAL A 191 17.88 -37.24 5.04
N ASN A 192 17.23 -37.74 6.09
CA ASN A 192 17.71 -38.85 6.94
C ASN A 192 19.12 -38.72 7.57
N SER A 193 19.69 -37.53 7.75
CA SER A 193 21.00 -37.35 8.41
C SER A 193 20.88 -36.76 9.82
N ASP A 194 21.71 -37.25 10.76
CA ASP A 194 21.89 -36.64 12.09
C ASP A 194 22.48 -35.22 12.02
N THR A 195 23.10 -34.91 10.88
CA THR A 195 23.64 -33.61 10.53
C THR A 195 22.98 -33.15 9.23
N PRO A 196 21.85 -32.43 9.27
CA PRO A 196 21.27 -31.84 8.07
C PRO A 196 22.25 -30.82 7.48
N THR A 197 22.90 -31.22 6.38
CA THR A 197 23.89 -30.43 5.63
C THR A 197 23.41 -30.05 4.24
N ALA A 198 22.21 -30.48 3.84
CA ALA A 198 21.67 -30.23 2.51
C ALA A 198 20.94 -28.88 2.48
N GLY A 199 21.70 -27.80 2.36
CA GLY A 199 21.17 -26.46 2.12
C GLY A 199 20.67 -25.73 3.37
N THR A 200 20.97 -24.44 3.44
CA THR A 200 20.50 -23.55 4.50
C THR A 200 19.19 -22.92 4.07
N SER A 201 18.09 -23.26 4.74
CA SER A 201 16.80 -22.61 4.51
C SER A 201 16.77 -21.21 5.12
N LEU A 202 17.28 -21.08 6.35
CA LEU A 202 17.34 -19.81 7.08
C LEU A 202 18.68 -19.71 7.82
N TYR A 203 19.35 -18.57 7.70
CA TYR A 203 20.61 -18.27 8.34
C TYR A 203 20.46 -16.97 9.13
N LEU A 204 20.79 -16.98 10.42
CA LEU A 204 20.80 -15.79 11.27
C LEU A 204 22.23 -15.54 11.69
N GLN A 205 22.82 -14.48 11.15
CA GLN A 205 24.15 -14.03 11.55
C GLN A 205 24.10 -13.44 12.95
N TYR A 206 25.09 -13.78 13.77
CA TYR A 206 25.39 -13.07 15.00
C TYR A 206 25.72 -11.61 14.67
N GLY A 207 24.84 -10.69 15.08
CA GLY A 207 24.85 -9.28 14.63
C GLY A 207 23.58 -8.87 13.86
N GLY A 208 22.72 -9.83 13.51
CA GLY A 208 21.31 -9.59 13.19
C GLY A 208 20.93 -9.54 11.70
N ASN A 209 21.77 -10.02 10.79
CA ASN A 209 21.37 -10.21 9.39
C ASN A 209 20.73 -11.58 9.19
N VAL A 210 19.69 -11.64 8.35
CA VAL A 210 18.93 -12.85 8.05
C VAL A 210 19.11 -13.22 6.57
N GLY A 211 19.62 -14.42 6.31
CA GLY A 211 19.74 -15.01 4.98
C GLY A 211 18.68 -16.09 4.76
N ILE A 212 18.02 -16.09 3.61
CA ILE A 212 17.18 -17.18 3.13
C ILE A 212 17.80 -17.71 1.84
N GLY A 213 18.24 -18.98 1.84
CA GLY A 213 18.99 -19.55 0.72
C GLY A 213 20.44 -19.01 0.55
N THR A 214 20.93 -18.23 1.51
CA THR A 214 22.30 -17.71 1.59
C THR A 214 22.84 -17.82 3.01
N THR A 215 24.13 -18.11 3.17
CA THR A 215 24.83 -18.17 4.46
C THR A 215 25.65 -16.93 4.76
N ASN A 216 25.70 -15.95 3.85
CA ASN A 216 26.46 -14.72 4.02
C ASN A 216 25.63 -13.47 3.65
N PRO A 217 24.50 -13.21 4.33
CA PRO A 217 23.66 -12.06 4.03
C PRO A 217 24.43 -10.73 4.22
N GLN A 218 24.48 -9.92 3.17
CA GLN A 218 25.10 -8.58 3.16
C GLN A 218 24.14 -7.48 3.64
N ARG A 219 22.85 -7.82 3.84
CA ARG A 219 21.79 -6.93 4.30
C ARG A 219 21.01 -7.55 5.45
N LYS A 220 20.17 -6.75 6.11
CA LYS A 220 19.33 -7.20 7.24
C LYS A 220 18.43 -8.37 6.86
N LEU A 221 17.91 -8.38 5.64
CA LEU A 221 17.26 -9.53 5.02
C LEU A 221 17.80 -9.70 3.61
N GLU A 222 18.40 -10.85 3.32
CA GLU A 222 18.82 -11.24 1.98
C GLU A 222 18.18 -12.57 1.62
N VAL A 223 17.51 -12.61 0.46
CA VAL A 223 16.93 -13.84 -0.08
C VAL A 223 17.62 -14.15 -1.40
N ASN A 224 18.30 -15.29 -1.46
CA ASN A 224 18.86 -15.81 -2.69
C ASN A 224 17.78 -16.59 -3.45
N GLY A 225 16.95 -15.86 -4.20
CA GLY A 225 15.82 -16.41 -4.96
C GLY A 225 14.66 -15.43 -5.08
N SER A 226 13.55 -15.90 -5.64
CA SER A 226 12.32 -15.10 -5.79
C SER A 226 11.56 -14.97 -4.48
N ILE A 227 11.08 -13.77 -4.17
CA ILE A 227 10.22 -13.49 -3.01
C ILE A 227 8.79 -13.28 -3.52
N ARG A 228 7.83 -14.06 -2.99
CA ARG A 228 6.40 -13.75 -3.16
C ARG A 228 5.95 -12.84 -2.03
N MET A 229 5.58 -11.61 -2.34
CA MET A 229 5.04 -10.65 -1.38
C MET A 229 3.54 -10.49 -1.60
N GLY A 230 2.73 -10.64 -0.55
CA GLY A 230 1.28 -10.44 -0.64
C GLY A 230 0.90 -8.97 -0.85
N ALA A 231 1.58 -8.08 -0.13
CA ALA A 231 1.56 -6.64 -0.34
C ALA A 231 2.90 -6.05 0.13
N LEU A 232 3.45 -5.10 -0.62
CA LEU A 232 4.56 -4.26 -0.19
C LEU A 232 4.00 -2.86 0.07
N ILE A 233 3.75 -2.55 1.35
CA ILE A 233 3.09 -1.30 1.76
C ILE A 233 4.16 -0.23 1.96
N THR A 234 4.53 0.48 0.89
CA THR A 234 5.41 1.66 0.95
C THR A 234 4.57 2.92 1.18
N GLY A 235 3.92 3.04 2.35
CA GLY A 235 3.18 4.24 2.74
C GLY A 235 1.87 4.51 1.97
N ALA A 236 0.82 4.89 2.70
CA ALA A 236 -0.49 5.32 2.16
C ALA A 236 -1.24 4.32 1.24
N GLY A 237 -1.28 3.04 1.62
CA GLY A 237 -2.36 2.12 1.26
C GLY A 237 -2.50 1.73 -0.22
N THR A 238 -1.51 2.02 -1.07
CA THR A 238 -1.55 1.67 -2.49
C THR A 238 -0.31 0.84 -2.85
N ALA A 239 -0.51 -0.26 -3.59
CA ALA A 239 0.61 -1.03 -4.11
C ALA A 239 1.39 -0.16 -5.13
N VAL A 240 2.66 0.09 -4.88
CA VAL A 240 3.56 0.82 -5.78
C VAL A 240 4.50 -0.19 -6.45
N ALA A 241 4.75 -0.02 -7.75
CA ALA A 241 5.84 -0.74 -8.41
C ALA A 241 7.16 -0.29 -7.78
N VAL A 242 7.87 -1.22 -7.13
CA VAL A 242 9.21 -0.99 -6.60
C VAL A 242 10.24 -1.45 -7.62
N TYR A 243 11.37 -0.74 -7.68
CA TYR A 243 12.54 -1.14 -8.44
C TYR A 243 13.68 -1.46 -7.50
N ARG A 244 14.71 -2.17 -8.01
CA ARG A 244 15.95 -2.37 -7.27
C ARG A 244 16.83 -1.13 -7.46
N ASP A 245 17.21 -0.46 -6.38
CA ASP A 245 18.13 0.67 -6.44
C ASP A 245 19.59 0.23 -6.70
N VAL A 246 20.50 1.19 -6.82
CA VAL A 246 21.94 0.92 -7.06
C VAL A 246 22.61 0.16 -5.92
N ASN A 247 22.03 0.18 -4.72
CA ASN A 247 22.54 -0.52 -3.55
C ASN A 247 21.95 -1.93 -3.43
N GLY A 248 21.00 -2.31 -4.29
CA GLY A 248 20.31 -3.59 -4.24
C GLY A 248 19.06 -3.62 -3.36
N ASP A 249 18.62 -2.47 -2.83
CA ASP A 249 17.41 -2.35 -2.01
C ASP A 249 16.16 -2.17 -2.87
N LEU A 250 14.99 -2.52 -2.31
CA LEU A 250 13.70 -2.21 -2.92
C LEU A 250 13.34 -0.75 -2.64
N ALA A 251 13.19 0.05 -3.70
CA ALA A 251 12.84 1.46 -3.63
C ALA A 251 11.53 1.73 -4.38
N ASP A 252 10.75 2.70 -3.90
CA ASP A 252 9.55 3.17 -4.57
C ASP A 252 9.87 4.29 -5.58
N SER A 253 9.01 4.44 -6.59
CA SER A 253 9.18 5.47 -7.63
C SER A 253 8.71 6.86 -7.15
N THR A 254 9.25 7.35 -6.03
CA THR A 254 8.91 8.69 -5.52
C THR A 254 9.32 9.78 -6.49
N SER A 255 8.38 10.67 -6.83
CA SER A 255 8.59 11.73 -7.82
C SER A 255 8.12 13.11 -7.33
N SER A 256 7.87 13.27 -6.03
CA SER A 256 7.41 14.53 -5.44
C SER A 256 8.48 15.62 -5.59
N ILE A 257 8.04 16.84 -5.93
CA ILE A 257 8.92 18.00 -6.09
C ILE A 257 9.73 18.31 -4.83
N ARG A 258 9.20 17.96 -3.64
CA ARG A 258 9.89 18.17 -2.35
C ARG A 258 11.20 17.37 -2.19
N TYR A 259 11.41 16.37 -3.05
CA TYR A 259 12.60 15.51 -3.06
C TYR A 259 13.52 15.83 -4.24
N LYS A 260 13.30 16.95 -4.94
CA LYS A 260 14.02 17.30 -6.17
C LYS A 260 14.51 18.74 -6.10
N ASP A 261 15.78 18.92 -6.41
CA ASP A 261 16.39 20.22 -6.64
C ASP A 261 16.61 20.42 -8.16
N GLU A 262 16.82 21.66 -8.60
CA GLU A 262 17.22 22.02 -9.98
C GLU A 262 16.31 21.45 -11.09
N VAL A 263 14.98 21.54 -10.91
CA VAL A 263 14.02 21.05 -11.92
C VAL A 263 13.95 21.96 -13.14
N ILE A 264 14.69 21.58 -14.19
CA ILE A 264 14.76 22.29 -15.48
C ILE A 264 14.03 21.53 -16.61
N PRO A 265 13.49 22.23 -17.63
CA PRO A 265 12.91 21.58 -18.80
C PRO A 265 13.95 20.77 -19.59
N TYR A 266 13.54 19.59 -20.07
CA TYR A 266 14.41 18.75 -20.90
C TYR A 266 14.62 19.33 -22.30
N GLU A 267 15.81 19.11 -22.85
CA GLU A 267 16.20 19.46 -24.22
C GLU A 267 15.36 18.72 -25.28
N SER A 268 15.52 19.11 -26.55
CA SER A 268 14.76 18.49 -27.64
C SER A 268 15.15 17.02 -27.82
N VAL A 269 14.15 16.13 -27.88
CA VAL A 269 14.39 14.68 -27.99
C VAL A 269 13.81 14.04 -29.23
N LEU A 270 12.91 14.71 -29.97
CA LEU A 270 12.13 14.07 -31.04
C LEU A 270 13.01 13.36 -32.08
N ASP A 271 14.02 14.03 -32.62
CA ASP A 271 14.87 13.45 -33.66
C ASP A 271 15.73 12.28 -33.14
N ARG A 272 16.11 12.32 -31.85
CA ARG A 272 16.86 11.25 -31.18
C ARG A 272 15.97 10.05 -30.87
N VAL A 273 14.73 10.29 -30.44
CA VAL A 273 13.72 9.24 -30.22
C VAL A 273 13.36 8.55 -31.54
N LEU A 274 13.23 9.31 -32.63
CA LEU A 274 12.97 8.76 -33.98
C LEU A 274 14.14 7.92 -34.53
N SER A 275 15.34 8.07 -33.98
CA SER A 275 16.53 7.31 -34.38
C SER A 275 16.67 5.97 -33.65
N LEU A 276 15.82 5.70 -32.63
CA LEU A 276 15.83 4.43 -31.90
C LEU A 276 15.23 3.30 -32.74
N GLN A 277 15.75 2.09 -32.56
CA GLN A 277 15.32 0.90 -33.28
C GLN A 277 14.80 -0.18 -32.32
N ALA A 278 13.55 -0.57 -32.50
CA ALA A 278 13.02 -1.78 -31.88
C ALA A 278 13.51 -3.02 -32.64
N VAL A 279 14.06 -3.98 -31.91
CA VAL A 279 14.63 -5.21 -32.44
C VAL A 279 13.98 -6.44 -31.81
N ARG A 280 14.07 -7.57 -32.52
CA ARG A 280 13.85 -8.91 -31.94
C ARG A 280 15.19 -9.60 -31.78
N PHE A 281 15.35 -10.38 -30.72
CA PHE A 281 16.59 -11.08 -30.43
C PHE A 281 16.32 -12.41 -29.73
N ASN A 282 17.32 -13.28 -29.68
CA ASN A 282 17.33 -14.49 -28.87
C ASN A 282 18.36 -14.33 -27.76
N TRP A 283 18.02 -14.76 -26.55
CA TRP A 283 18.92 -14.71 -25.40
C TRP A 283 20.16 -15.60 -25.60
N GLY A 284 21.35 -15.05 -25.29
CA GLY A 284 22.63 -15.76 -25.43
C GLY A 284 22.91 -16.79 -24.33
N GLN A 285 24.01 -17.54 -24.47
CA GLN A 285 24.37 -18.63 -23.54
C GLN A 285 24.68 -18.16 -22.11
N ASN A 286 25.07 -16.91 -21.92
CA ASN A 286 25.42 -16.33 -20.62
C ASN A 286 24.21 -15.75 -19.87
N THR A 287 23.00 -16.23 -20.16
CA THR A 287 21.75 -15.72 -19.58
C THR A 287 20.98 -16.84 -18.91
N SER A 288 19.98 -16.51 -18.10
CA SER A 288 19.16 -17.50 -17.40
C SER A 288 18.22 -18.29 -18.34
N THR A 289 18.03 -17.84 -19.59
CA THR A 289 17.10 -18.44 -20.56
C THR A 289 17.67 -18.51 -21.99
N PRO A 290 18.78 -19.23 -22.23
CA PRO A 290 19.42 -19.27 -23.56
C PRO A 290 18.48 -19.76 -24.68
N GLY A 291 18.53 -19.10 -25.83
CA GLY A 291 17.74 -19.45 -27.02
C GLY A 291 16.28 -18.99 -27.01
N LEU A 292 15.78 -18.47 -25.88
CA LEU A 292 14.44 -17.90 -25.80
C LEU A 292 14.37 -16.61 -26.63
N GLY A 293 13.35 -16.48 -27.48
CA GLY A 293 13.13 -15.31 -28.31
C GLY A 293 12.39 -14.20 -27.57
N ASP A 294 12.82 -12.96 -27.79
CA ASP A 294 12.28 -11.76 -27.14
C ASP A 294 12.37 -10.51 -28.06
N PHE A 295 11.90 -9.36 -27.57
CA PHE A 295 11.93 -8.09 -28.28
C PHE A 295 12.29 -6.93 -27.34
N GLY A 296 12.89 -5.87 -27.90
CA GLY A 296 13.31 -4.71 -27.12
C GLY A 296 14.19 -3.77 -27.92
N MET A 297 15.14 -3.13 -27.24
CA MET A 297 16.16 -2.27 -27.83
C MET A 297 17.55 -2.66 -27.30
N ILE A 298 18.58 -2.35 -28.08
CA ILE A 298 19.98 -2.65 -27.73
C ILE A 298 20.58 -1.46 -26.99
N ALA A 299 21.16 -1.72 -25.80
CA ALA A 299 21.65 -0.66 -24.91
C ALA A 299 22.72 0.22 -25.58
N GLU A 300 23.61 -0.36 -26.37
CA GLU A 300 24.66 0.31 -27.12
C GLU A 300 24.10 1.22 -28.23
N GLN A 301 23.04 0.79 -28.91
CA GLN A 301 22.37 1.60 -29.92
C GLN A 301 21.66 2.79 -29.29
N VAL A 302 20.94 2.55 -28.19
CA VAL A 302 20.26 3.62 -27.44
C VAL A 302 21.28 4.60 -26.86
N ASN A 303 22.43 4.13 -26.35
CA ASN A 303 23.50 4.96 -25.80
C ASN A 303 24.00 6.03 -26.78
N THR A 304 23.95 5.75 -28.08
CA THR A 304 24.38 6.67 -29.14
C THR A 304 23.48 7.92 -29.23
N TYR A 305 22.19 7.77 -28.95
CA TYR A 305 21.20 8.82 -29.13
C TYR A 305 20.62 9.35 -27.82
N LEU A 306 20.39 8.48 -26.83
CA LEU A 306 19.77 8.80 -25.53
C LEU A 306 20.51 8.05 -24.40
N PRO A 307 21.72 8.48 -24.01
CA PRO A 307 22.50 7.84 -22.95
C PRO A 307 21.79 7.86 -21.59
N ASP A 308 20.89 8.81 -21.35
CA ASP A 308 20.14 8.91 -20.08
C ASP A 308 19.22 7.71 -19.82
N LEU A 309 18.82 7.00 -20.88
CA LEU A 309 18.02 5.78 -20.83
C LEU A 309 18.86 4.51 -20.62
N VAL A 310 20.19 4.63 -20.57
CA VAL A 310 21.10 3.49 -20.44
C VAL A 310 21.56 3.33 -18.99
N THR A 311 21.70 2.08 -18.56
CA THR A 311 22.43 1.73 -17.34
C THR A 311 23.78 1.17 -17.74
N TYR A 312 24.82 1.46 -16.95
CA TYR A 312 26.20 1.08 -17.24
C TYR A 312 26.70 0.00 -16.28
N GLU A 313 27.74 -0.72 -16.71
CA GLU A 313 28.53 -1.60 -15.85
C GLU A 313 29.23 -0.81 -14.73
N ALA A 314 29.92 -1.53 -13.84
CA ALA A 314 30.67 -0.93 -12.73
C ALA A 314 31.77 0.06 -13.18
N ASP A 315 32.19 0.00 -14.45
CA ASP A 315 33.14 0.95 -15.04
C ASP A 315 32.52 2.33 -15.36
N GLY A 316 31.19 2.43 -15.33
CA GLY A 316 30.44 3.65 -15.62
C GLY A 316 30.41 4.05 -17.10
N VAL A 317 30.94 3.22 -18.01
CA VAL A 317 31.10 3.55 -19.44
C VAL A 317 30.48 2.48 -20.35
N THR A 318 30.58 1.21 -19.98
CA THR A 318 30.07 0.10 -20.79
C THR A 318 28.55 -0.04 -20.61
N PRO A 319 27.72 0.05 -21.68
CA PRO A 319 26.28 -0.15 -21.57
C PRO A 319 25.95 -1.56 -21.06
N HIS A 320 25.12 -1.64 -20.01
CA HIS A 320 24.65 -2.89 -19.40
C HIS A 320 23.18 -3.17 -19.71
N GLY A 321 22.34 -2.12 -19.76
CA GLY A 321 20.89 -2.27 -19.86
C GLY A 321 20.15 -0.96 -20.11
N LEU A 322 18.82 -1.01 -20.03
CA LEU A 322 17.94 0.12 -20.36
C LEU A 322 16.93 0.41 -19.24
N LYS A 323 16.71 1.71 -18.99
CA LYS A 323 15.68 2.26 -18.11
C LYS A 323 14.34 2.34 -18.85
N TYR A 324 13.76 1.17 -19.16
CA TYR A 324 12.50 1.08 -19.91
C TYR A 324 11.36 1.88 -19.27
N GLU A 325 11.34 1.99 -17.95
CA GLU A 325 10.36 2.78 -17.18
C GLU A 325 10.44 4.29 -17.44
N LYS A 326 11.59 4.79 -17.93
CA LYS A 326 11.77 6.22 -18.26
C LYS A 326 11.46 6.54 -19.72
N MET A 327 11.31 5.54 -20.59
CA MET A 327 11.03 5.76 -22.01
C MET A 327 9.72 6.52 -22.24
N GLY A 328 8.71 6.27 -21.40
CA GLY A 328 7.44 7.02 -21.45
C GLY A 328 7.63 8.53 -21.28
N VAL A 329 8.61 8.97 -20.48
CA VAL A 329 8.91 10.39 -20.28
C VAL A 329 9.48 11.02 -21.56
N PHE A 330 10.41 10.32 -22.23
CA PHE A 330 10.95 10.75 -23.52
C PHE A 330 9.87 10.76 -24.61
N ALA A 331 8.98 9.77 -24.61
CA ALA A 331 7.85 9.73 -25.54
C ALA A 331 6.91 10.92 -25.34
N ILE A 332 6.59 11.30 -24.09
CA ILE A 332 5.78 12.49 -23.79
C ILE A 332 6.44 13.75 -24.38
N LYS A 333 7.74 13.94 -24.16
CA LYS A 333 8.47 15.10 -24.67
C LYS A 333 8.51 15.11 -26.21
N ALA A 334 8.75 13.97 -26.85
CA ALA A 334 8.70 13.83 -28.30
C ALA A 334 7.30 14.17 -28.87
N ILE A 335 6.23 13.72 -28.21
CA ILE A 335 4.83 14.04 -28.59
C ILE A 335 4.57 15.55 -28.46
N GLN A 336 5.04 16.18 -27.39
CA GLN A 336 4.92 17.64 -27.22
C GLN A 336 5.60 18.40 -28.36
N GLU A 337 6.82 18.00 -28.73
CA GLU A 337 7.56 18.59 -29.87
C GLU A 337 6.84 18.33 -31.20
N GLN A 338 6.30 17.13 -31.39
CA GLN A 338 5.52 16.79 -32.58
C GLN A 338 4.23 17.63 -32.67
N GLN A 339 3.56 17.89 -31.55
CA GLN A 339 2.37 18.76 -31.49
C GLN A 339 2.69 20.20 -31.91
N VAL A 340 3.87 20.71 -31.54
CA VAL A 340 4.35 22.03 -32.02
C VAL A 340 4.51 22.02 -33.55
N LYS A 341 5.17 21.01 -34.11
CA LYS A 341 5.34 20.87 -35.58
C LYS A 341 3.98 20.74 -36.29
N LEU A 342 3.03 19.98 -35.75
CA LEU A 342 1.68 19.82 -36.31
C LEU A 342 0.87 21.13 -36.27
N THR A 343 1.00 21.89 -35.18
CA THR A 343 0.32 23.18 -35.05
C THR A 343 0.86 24.18 -36.07
N ALA A 344 2.19 24.25 -36.24
CA ALA A 344 2.81 25.08 -37.27
C ALA A 344 2.37 24.69 -38.69
N LEU A 345 2.28 23.39 -38.97
CA LEU A 345 1.77 22.88 -40.25
C LEU A 345 0.30 23.27 -40.47
N SER A 346 -0.54 23.16 -39.44
CA SER A 346 -1.95 23.55 -39.50
C SER A 346 -2.13 25.04 -39.82
N ILE A 347 -1.33 25.92 -39.21
CA ILE A 347 -1.34 27.36 -39.50
C ILE A 347 -0.99 27.62 -40.97
N GLY A 348 0.09 27.01 -41.46
CA GLY A 348 0.50 27.16 -42.86
C GLY A 348 -0.53 26.64 -43.87
N ILE A 349 -1.34 25.64 -43.49
CA ILE A 349 -2.47 25.17 -44.31
C ILE A 349 -3.59 26.22 -44.32
N THR A 350 -3.95 26.80 -43.17
CA THR A 350 -4.97 27.86 -43.08
C THR A 350 -4.58 29.07 -43.93
N ASP A 351 -3.34 29.53 -43.85
CA ASP A 351 -2.85 30.65 -44.68
C ASP A 351 -2.97 30.35 -46.19
N LYS A 352 -2.73 29.10 -46.59
CA LYS A 352 -2.92 28.66 -47.99
C LYS A 352 -4.39 28.64 -48.38
N ILE A 353 -5.29 28.23 -47.48
CA ILE A 353 -6.75 28.23 -47.72
C ILE A 353 -7.26 29.66 -47.91
N ASP A 354 -6.77 30.61 -47.12
CA ASP A 354 -7.15 32.03 -47.24
C ASP A 354 -6.67 32.61 -48.58
N ASN A 355 -5.42 32.33 -48.97
CA ASN A 355 -4.89 32.73 -50.29
C ASN A 355 -5.72 32.14 -51.45
N ILE A 356 -6.13 30.87 -51.35
CA ILE A 356 -6.99 30.23 -52.37
C ILE A 356 -8.37 30.92 -52.42
N SER A 357 -8.93 31.29 -51.27
CA SER A 357 -10.21 31.98 -51.19
C SER A 357 -10.16 33.36 -51.85
N GLN A 358 -9.08 34.12 -51.62
CA GLN A 358 -8.84 35.39 -52.29
C GLN A 358 -8.69 35.23 -53.81
N LEU A 359 -7.98 34.19 -54.28
CA LEU A 359 -7.84 33.91 -55.71
C LEU A 359 -9.19 33.59 -56.37
N LYS A 360 -10.08 32.86 -55.70
CA LYS A 360 -11.44 32.56 -56.19
C LYS A 360 -12.31 33.83 -56.33
N GLU A 361 -12.18 34.78 -55.40
CA GLU A 361 -12.86 36.07 -55.52
C GLU A 361 -12.36 36.87 -56.72
N VAL A 362 -11.05 36.87 -56.97
CA VAL A 362 -10.45 37.51 -58.15
C VAL A 362 -10.94 36.86 -59.44
N GLU A 363 -10.97 35.52 -59.49
CA GLU A 363 -11.50 34.74 -60.63
C GLU A 363 -12.95 35.12 -60.92
N LYS A 364 -13.82 35.13 -59.90
CA LYS A 364 -15.22 35.55 -60.04
C LYS A 364 -15.35 36.98 -60.57
N SER A 365 -14.56 37.92 -60.06
CA SER A 365 -14.52 39.30 -60.56
C SER A 365 -14.13 39.37 -62.05
N PHE A 366 -13.17 38.54 -62.50
CA PHE A 366 -12.83 38.45 -63.91
C PHE A 366 -13.98 37.88 -64.75
N THR A 367 -14.66 36.83 -64.27
CA THR A 367 -15.84 36.25 -64.93
C THR A 367 -16.97 37.28 -65.07
N ASP A 368 -17.29 38.02 -64.00
CA ASP A 368 -18.33 39.05 -63.99
C ASP A 368 -17.99 40.21 -64.94
N LYS A 369 -16.71 40.63 -64.98
CA LYS A 369 -16.21 41.62 -65.94
C LYS A 369 -16.29 41.12 -67.38
N ALA A 370 -15.96 39.86 -67.65
CA ALA A 370 -16.06 39.26 -68.97
C ALA A 370 -17.52 39.19 -69.45
N ALA A 371 -18.46 38.81 -68.56
CA ALA A 371 -19.89 38.83 -68.86
C ALA A 371 -20.41 40.25 -69.16
N THR A 372 -19.98 41.23 -68.37
CA THR A 372 -20.33 42.65 -68.59
C THR A 372 -19.78 43.17 -69.92
N LEU A 373 -18.54 42.82 -70.25
CA LEU A 373 -17.92 43.21 -71.51
C LEU A 373 -18.63 42.57 -72.71
N SER A 374 -18.99 41.30 -72.60
CA SER A 374 -19.78 40.57 -73.61
C SER A 374 -21.14 41.24 -73.85
N ALA A 375 -21.86 41.60 -72.78
CA ALA A 375 -23.13 42.33 -72.89
C ALA A 375 -22.99 43.72 -73.55
N LYS A 376 -21.91 44.45 -73.21
CA LYS A 376 -21.59 45.73 -73.87
C LYS A 376 -21.27 45.54 -75.36
N LEU A 377 -20.55 44.48 -75.71
CA LEU A 377 -20.22 44.15 -77.10
C LEU A 377 -21.50 43.88 -77.90
N ALA A 378 -22.40 43.04 -77.38
CA ALA A 378 -23.69 42.75 -78.01
C ALA A 378 -24.56 44.02 -78.19
N SER A 379 -24.52 44.93 -77.21
CA SER A 379 -25.19 46.23 -77.32
C SER A 379 -24.55 47.13 -78.39
N MET A 380 -23.22 47.15 -78.50
CA MET A 380 -22.51 47.88 -79.55
C MET A 380 -22.80 47.30 -80.93
N GLU A 381 -22.82 45.98 -81.07
CA GLU A 381 -23.23 45.29 -82.30
C GLU A 381 -24.66 45.66 -82.69
N SER A 382 -25.59 45.70 -81.73
CA SER A 382 -26.98 46.13 -81.98
C SER A 382 -27.09 47.60 -82.39
N ARG A 383 -26.30 48.48 -81.78
CA ARG A 383 -26.23 49.91 -82.16
C ARG A 383 -25.61 50.10 -83.53
N LEU A 384 -24.59 49.30 -83.89
CA LEU A 384 -23.96 49.32 -85.19
C LEU A 384 -24.96 48.87 -86.26
N ALA A 385 -25.70 47.78 -86.02
CA ALA A 385 -26.77 47.32 -86.90
C ALA A 385 -27.87 48.38 -87.08
N PHE A 386 -28.27 49.07 -86.00
CA PHE A 386 -29.23 50.18 -86.07
C PHE A 386 -28.71 51.36 -86.90
N ILE A 387 -27.41 51.69 -86.81
CA ILE A 387 -26.79 52.76 -87.60
C ILE A 387 -26.68 52.34 -89.06
N GLU A 388 -26.27 51.10 -89.35
CA GLU A 388 -26.19 50.57 -90.72
C GLU A 388 -27.57 50.59 -91.40
N ASP A 389 -28.64 50.21 -90.69
CA ASP A 389 -30.00 50.16 -91.23
C ASP A 389 -30.61 51.57 -91.43
N ASN A 390 -30.32 52.52 -90.53
CA ASN A 390 -30.92 53.86 -90.57
C ASN A 390 -30.10 54.93 -91.32
N VAL A 391 -28.79 54.77 -91.47
CA VAL A 391 -27.91 55.78 -92.11
C VAL A 391 -27.58 55.43 -93.56
N LEU A 392 -27.53 54.15 -93.92
CA LEU A 392 -27.24 53.73 -95.31
C LEU A 392 -28.50 53.38 -96.12
N GLY A 393 -29.65 53.16 -95.47
CA GLY A 393 -30.92 52.77 -96.12
C GLY A 393 -31.92 53.91 -96.40
N ALA A 394 -31.80 55.08 -95.76
CA ALA A 394 -32.85 56.10 -95.80
C ALA A 394 -32.42 57.36 -96.55
N SER A 395 -32.75 57.39 -97.84
CA SER A 395 -32.84 58.62 -98.62
C SER A 395 -34.06 59.45 -98.18
N SER A 396 -33.84 60.77 -98.11
CA SER A 396 -34.81 61.86 -97.98
C SER A 396 -35.21 62.32 -96.56
N SER A 397 -35.12 63.64 -96.43
CA SER A 397 -35.27 64.51 -95.28
C SER A 397 -36.73 64.72 -94.87
N ALA A 398 -37.09 64.37 -93.63
CA ALA A 398 -38.10 65.07 -92.82
C ALA A 398 -38.14 64.47 -91.41
N THR A 399 -38.40 65.29 -90.39
CA THR A 399 -38.71 64.93 -88.97
C THR A 399 -37.59 64.95 -87.92
N LEU A 400 -36.54 65.75 -88.12
CA LEU A 400 -35.57 66.07 -87.05
C LEU A 400 -36.10 67.04 -85.95
N SER A 401 -37.35 67.47 -86.01
CA SER A 401 -37.95 68.45 -85.08
C SER A 401 -38.79 67.83 -83.94
N GLY A 402 -39.09 66.53 -84.00
CA GLY A 402 -40.04 65.89 -83.07
C GLY A 402 -39.47 65.32 -81.77
N GLN A 403 -38.17 65.00 -81.71
CA GLN A 403 -37.63 64.17 -80.63
C GLN A 403 -36.71 64.89 -79.63
N LEU A 404 -36.43 66.19 -79.84
CA LEU A 404 -35.60 66.99 -78.93
C LEU A 404 -36.38 67.47 -77.67
N ALA A 405 -37.70 67.28 -77.61
CA ALA A 405 -38.54 67.70 -76.49
C ALA A 405 -38.71 66.65 -75.37
N GLN A 406 -38.36 65.37 -75.60
CA GLN A 406 -38.50 64.32 -74.59
C GLN A 406 -37.23 64.06 -73.76
N LEU A 407 -36.09 64.67 -74.12
CA LEU A 407 -34.81 64.44 -73.45
C LEU A 407 -34.48 65.44 -72.33
N ASN A 408 -35.26 66.53 -72.19
CA ASN A 408 -35.02 67.59 -71.20
C ASN A 408 -35.84 67.44 -69.91
N GLY A 409 -36.77 66.47 -69.85
CA GLY A 409 -37.68 66.25 -68.72
C GLY A 409 -37.26 65.15 -67.73
N LEU A 410 -36.20 64.40 -68.02
CA LEU A 410 -35.84 63.19 -67.25
C LEU A 410 -34.49 63.28 -66.51
N LEU A 411 -33.85 64.46 -66.48
CA LEU A 411 -32.49 64.63 -65.95
C LEU A 411 -32.34 65.68 -64.84
N ALA A 412 -33.43 66.09 -64.17
CA ALA A 412 -33.34 67.00 -63.04
C ALA A 412 -34.12 66.51 -61.80
N THR A 413 -33.36 66.18 -60.76
CA THR A 413 -33.72 66.09 -59.32
C THR A 413 -34.04 64.69 -58.77
N ASP A 414 -32.99 64.03 -58.28
CA ASP A 414 -33.07 63.03 -57.20
C ASP A 414 -33.66 63.67 -55.93
N LYS A 415 -34.92 63.33 -55.62
CA LYS A 415 -35.45 63.38 -54.25
C LYS A 415 -35.94 62.00 -53.86
N VAL A 416 -35.06 61.24 -53.21
CA VAL A 416 -35.44 60.17 -52.28
C VAL A 416 -36.11 60.87 -51.10
N ALA A 417 -37.44 60.88 -51.07
CA ALA A 417 -38.27 59.89 -50.39
C ALA A 417 -38.00 59.87 -48.88
N THR A 418 -39.02 60.21 -48.11
CA THR A 418 -39.23 59.61 -46.79
C THR A 418 -39.12 58.09 -46.95
N LEU A 419 -37.95 57.53 -46.63
CA LEU A 419 -37.64 56.11 -46.71
C LEU A 419 -38.19 55.39 -45.47
N SER A 420 -38.79 54.23 -45.68
CA SER A 420 -39.01 53.21 -44.65
C SER A 420 -37.70 52.55 -44.16
N ALA A 421 -36.57 52.81 -44.83
CA ALA A 421 -35.22 52.41 -44.43
C ALA A 421 -34.17 53.47 -44.84
N LEU A 422 -33.61 54.19 -43.86
CA LEU A 422 -32.54 55.16 -44.04
C LEU A 422 -31.16 54.47 -43.95
N THR A 423 -30.42 54.36 -45.06
CA THR A 423 -29.05 53.82 -45.10
C THR A 423 -28.05 54.93 -45.43
N VAL A 424 -27.27 55.35 -44.44
CA VAL A 424 -26.22 56.37 -44.57
C VAL A 424 -24.86 55.69 -44.70
N THR A 425 -24.14 55.91 -45.81
CA THR A 425 -22.84 55.26 -46.13
C THR A 425 -21.60 56.10 -45.71
N GLY A 426 -21.77 57.12 -44.85
CA GLY A 426 -20.70 57.97 -44.28
C GLY A 426 -20.79 58.17 -42.76
N ARG A 427 -19.67 58.54 -42.10
CA ARG A 427 -19.62 58.80 -40.63
C ARG A 427 -20.67 59.85 -40.26
N THR A 428 -21.53 59.52 -39.31
CA THR A 428 -22.49 60.46 -38.71
C THR A 428 -22.17 60.61 -37.22
N ASN A 429 -21.74 61.80 -36.78
CA ASN A 429 -21.88 62.23 -35.39
C ASN A 429 -23.38 62.48 -35.18
N LEU A 430 -24.11 61.42 -34.86
CA LEU A 430 -25.45 61.56 -34.33
C LEU A 430 -25.28 61.88 -32.85
N ASN A 431 -25.36 63.17 -32.55
CA ASN A 431 -25.67 63.63 -31.20
C ASN A 431 -27.04 63.06 -30.72
N ASP A 432 -27.93 62.66 -31.65
CA ASP A 432 -29.29 62.16 -31.36
C ASP A 432 -29.73 61.03 -32.33
N LEU A 433 -30.13 59.87 -31.79
CA LEU A 433 -30.58 58.67 -32.51
C LEU A 433 -31.90 58.17 -31.89
N GLY A 434 -32.98 58.07 -32.67
CA GLY A 434 -34.30 57.58 -32.24
C GLY A 434 -34.73 56.26 -32.90
N VAL A 435 -35.20 55.30 -32.11
CA VAL A 435 -35.72 53.97 -32.51
C VAL A 435 -37.05 53.79 -31.78
N ILE A 436 -38.01 53.15 -32.46
CA ILE A 436 -39.41 53.00 -32.00
C ILE A 436 -39.56 51.71 -31.13
N GLY A 437 -38.51 50.87 -31.12
CA GLY A 437 -38.13 49.98 -30.02
C GLY A 437 -37.02 50.64 -29.20
N THR A 438 -36.41 49.97 -28.22
CA THR A 438 -35.57 50.74 -27.30
C THR A 438 -34.16 50.99 -27.78
N ILE A 439 -33.77 52.18 -27.40
CA ILE A 439 -32.63 52.96 -27.78
C ILE A 439 -32.27 53.79 -26.56
N SER A 440 -30.97 54.02 -26.40
CA SER A 440 -30.39 55.22 -25.76
C SER A 440 -30.84 55.53 -24.31
N ALA A 441 -29.96 55.51 -23.30
CA ALA A 441 -28.93 56.50 -22.93
C ALA A 441 -29.30 57.27 -21.64
N GLY A 442 -28.31 57.84 -20.96
CA GLY A 442 -28.45 58.62 -19.72
C GLY A 442 -27.07 59.13 -19.28
N THR A 443 -26.75 59.15 -17.97
CA THR A 443 -25.35 59.12 -17.45
C THR A 443 -24.65 57.78 -17.72
N LEU A 444 -25.32 56.90 -18.45
CA LEU A 444 -24.80 55.62 -18.90
C LEU A 444 -23.82 55.88 -20.04
N ILE A 445 -22.53 55.79 -19.74
CA ILE A 445 -21.49 55.81 -20.76
C ILE A 445 -21.25 54.36 -21.17
N ILE A 446 -21.44 54.08 -22.46
CA ILE A 446 -20.95 52.86 -23.11
C ILE A 446 -19.66 53.26 -23.81
N ASP A 447 -18.53 53.01 -23.16
CA ASP A 447 -17.22 53.36 -23.67
C ASP A 447 -16.69 52.19 -24.50
N GLY A 448 -16.60 52.38 -25.81
CA GLY A 448 -16.05 51.37 -26.72
C GLY A 448 -14.52 51.29 -26.73
N ALA A 449 -13.81 52.29 -26.19
CA ALA A 449 -12.36 52.24 -26.02
C ALA A 449 -11.99 51.40 -24.79
N ASP A 450 -12.71 51.58 -23.69
CA ASP A 450 -12.49 50.86 -22.43
C ASP A 450 -13.39 49.62 -22.24
N ASN A 451 -14.27 49.33 -23.21
CA ASN A 451 -15.26 48.23 -23.19
C ASN A 451 -16.08 48.17 -21.89
N SER A 452 -16.57 49.32 -21.44
CA SER A 452 -17.23 49.45 -20.13
C SER A 452 -18.63 50.05 -20.21
N ILE A 453 -19.44 49.72 -19.20
CA ILE A 453 -20.77 50.28 -18.97
C ILE A 453 -20.73 50.96 -17.60
N ASN A 454 -20.79 52.29 -17.58
CA ASN A 454 -20.62 53.07 -16.34
C ASN A 454 -21.92 53.76 -15.95
N SER A 455 -22.30 53.69 -14.67
CA SER A 455 -23.36 54.52 -14.08
C SER A 455 -22.73 55.55 -13.14
N LEU A 456 -22.97 56.85 -13.39
CA LEU A 456 -22.22 57.93 -12.73
C LEU A 456 -22.87 58.47 -11.44
N THR A 457 -24.14 58.16 -11.16
CA THR A 457 -24.89 58.81 -10.07
C THR A 457 -25.75 57.84 -9.25
N ASP A 458 -26.32 56.81 -9.88
CA ASP A 458 -27.16 55.80 -9.24
C ASP A 458 -26.66 54.37 -9.49
N THR A 459 -27.21 53.39 -8.78
CA THR A 459 -26.91 51.97 -9.01
C THR A 459 -27.35 51.53 -10.41
N LEU A 460 -26.42 50.93 -11.16
CA LEU A 460 -26.73 50.25 -12.42
C LEU A 460 -27.61 49.02 -12.13
N LYS A 461 -28.84 49.03 -12.64
CA LYS A 461 -29.78 47.90 -12.52
C LYS A 461 -29.77 47.06 -13.79
N ILE A 462 -29.55 45.76 -13.65
CA ILE A 462 -29.66 44.77 -14.73
C ILE A 462 -30.88 43.90 -14.41
N GLN A 463 -31.92 43.92 -15.26
CA GLN A 463 -33.17 43.16 -15.09
C GLN A 463 -33.89 43.38 -13.73
N PRO A 464 -34.30 44.63 -13.40
CA PRO A 464 -34.84 44.97 -12.07
C PRO A 464 -36.17 44.29 -11.70
N SER A 465 -36.94 43.82 -12.69
CA SER A 465 -38.25 43.18 -12.47
C SER A 465 -38.18 41.65 -12.37
N ALA A 466 -36.99 41.05 -12.43
CA ALA A 466 -36.75 39.60 -12.37
C ALA A 466 -37.61 38.75 -13.34
N LEU A 467 -37.96 39.31 -14.51
CA LEU A 467 -38.81 38.65 -15.50
C LEU A 467 -38.10 37.48 -16.22
N ALA A 468 -36.77 37.47 -16.22
CA ALA A 468 -35.92 36.41 -16.73
C ALA A 468 -34.60 36.35 -15.92
N GLY A 469 -33.81 35.30 -16.12
CA GLY A 469 -32.45 35.25 -15.60
C GLY A 469 -31.52 36.22 -16.32
N VAL A 470 -30.40 36.53 -15.69
CA VAL A 470 -29.29 37.32 -16.26
C VAL A 470 -28.16 36.37 -16.62
N ASP A 471 -27.68 36.45 -17.86
CA ASP A 471 -26.54 35.69 -18.37
C ASP A 471 -25.36 36.64 -18.61
N PHE A 472 -24.21 36.30 -18.04
CA PHE A 472 -22.95 36.94 -18.33
C PHE A 472 -21.97 35.91 -18.93
N LEU A 473 -21.18 36.39 -19.90
CA LEU A 473 -20.10 35.64 -20.54
C LEU A 473 -20.55 34.31 -21.20
N GLY A 474 -21.81 34.23 -21.66
CA GLY A 474 -22.34 33.08 -22.39
C GLY A 474 -22.65 31.87 -21.50
N GLY A 475 -23.27 32.12 -20.35
CA GLY A 475 -23.76 31.11 -19.41
C GLY A 475 -22.79 30.83 -18.26
N LYS A 476 -21.58 31.39 -18.30
CA LYS A 476 -20.52 31.11 -17.32
C LYS A 476 -20.80 31.74 -15.95
N VAL A 477 -21.49 32.87 -15.93
CA VAL A 477 -22.04 33.47 -14.73
C VAL A 477 -23.51 33.77 -15.00
N THR A 478 -24.41 33.08 -14.31
CA THR A 478 -25.85 33.26 -14.46
C THR A 478 -26.50 33.60 -13.13
N ILE A 479 -27.52 34.45 -13.17
CA ILE A 479 -28.38 34.77 -12.04
C ILE A 479 -29.81 34.40 -12.44
N ASP A 480 -30.47 33.52 -11.69
CA ASP A 480 -31.84 33.13 -11.99
C ASP A 480 -32.87 34.17 -11.51
N GLN A 481 -34.16 33.97 -11.81
CA GLN A 481 -35.25 34.86 -11.39
C GLN A 481 -35.41 34.97 -9.87
N LYS A 482 -34.86 34.04 -9.09
CA LYS A 482 -34.88 34.03 -7.63
C LYS A 482 -33.65 34.71 -7.03
N GLY A 483 -32.68 35.13 -7.85
CA GLY A 483 -31.42 35.73 -7.43
C GLY A 483 -30.31 34.73 -7.12
N ASN A 484 -30.51 33.43 -7.41
CA ASN A 484 -29.45 32.44 -7.23
C ASN A 484 -28.38 32.64 -8.30
N MET A 485 -27.11 32.68 -7.89
CA MET A 485 -25.98 32.85 -8.79
C MET A 485 -25.28 31.49 -9.02
N LYS A 486 -25.06 31.15 -10.30
CA LYS A 486 -24.20 30.04 -10.71
C LYS A 486 -22.95 30.61 -11.39
N VAL A 487 -21.78 30.18 -10.93
CA VAL A 487 -20.47 30.49 -11.53
C VAL A 487 -19.80 29.17 -11.89
N GLU A 488 -19.41 28.99 -13.15
CA GLU A 488 -18.81 27.72 -13.62
C GLU A 488 -17.32 27.57 -13.26
N ALA A 489 -16.70 28.63 -12.73
CA ALA A 489 -15.30 28.68 -12.30
C ALA A 489 -15.19 29.09 -10.81
N GLU A 490 -14.13 29.79 -10.44
CA GLU A 490 -13.85 30.16 -9.04
C GLU A 490 -14.59 31.43 -8.61
N ILE A 491 -15.03 31.46 -7.35
CA ILE A 491 -15.45 32.67 -6.64
C ILE A 491 -14.41 33.02 -5.57
N THR A 492 -13.61 34.06 -5.81
CA THR A 492 -12.66 34.60 -4.84
C THR A 492 -13.29 35.81 -4.14
N ALA A 493 -13.56 35.73 -2.83
CA ALA A 493 -14.10 36.84 -2.05
C ALA A 493 -13.31 37.06 -0.75
N LYS A 494 -13.14 38.33 -0.34
CA LYS A 494 -12.48 38.67 0.93
C LYS A 494 -13.30 38.29 2.17
N LYS A 495 -14.63 38.27 2.04
CA LYS A 495 -15.57 37.96 3.13
C LYS A 495 -16.87 37.42 2.58
N TYR A 496 -17.39 36.35 3.18
CA TYR A 496 -18.75 35.86 2.98
C TYR A 496 -19.56 36.19 4.24
N ASN A 497 -20.63 36.97 4.10
CA ASN A 497 -21.60 37.18 5.17
C ASN A 497 -22.82 36.30 4.86
N VAL A 498 -23.08 35.31 5.70
CA VAL A 498 -24.25 34.44 5.58
C VAL A 498 -25.32 34.91 6.58
N GLN A 499 -26.58 34.99 6.14
CA GLN A 499 -27.70 35.34 7.00
C GLN A 499 -28.05 34.14 7.88
N VAL A 500 -27.98 34.31 9.21
CA VAL A 500 -28.21 33.25 10.21
C VAL A 500 -29.57 33.36 10.92
N GLY A 501 -30.45 34.25 10.44
CA GLY A 501 -31.74 34.53 11.09
C GLY A 501 -32.82 33.47 10.87
N ASP A 502 -32.74 32.67 9.81
CA ASP A 502 -33.64 31.54 9.55
C ASP A 502 -32.96 30.23 9.93
N THR A 503 -33.20 29.79 11.16
CA THR A 503 -32.62 28.55 11.69
C THR A 503 -33.09 27.30 10.95
N ALA A 504 -34.24 27.34 10.25
CA ALA A 504 -34.78 26.18 9.54
C ALA A 504 -34.15 25.99 8.15
N ALA A 505 -33.71 27.07 7.51
CA ALA A 505 -33.04 27.05 6.21
C ALA A 505 -31.56 27.50 6.28
N ALA A 506 -30.97 27.44 7.46
CA ALA A 506 -29.59 27.85 7.68
C ALA A 506 -28.61 26.83 7.10
N SER A 507 -27.64 27.30 6.32
CA SER A 507 -26.47 26.51 5.92
C SER A 507 -25.34 26.59 6.94
N ILE A 508 -25.35 27.57 7.86
CA ILE A 508 -24.36 27.74 8.94
C ILE A 508 -25.07 28.08 10.25
N GLY A 509 -24.55 27.58 11.37
CA GLY A 509 -25.11 27.91 12.68
C GLY A 509 -24.27 27.40 13.84
N GLU A 510 -24.78 27.64 15.05
CA GLU A 510 -24.22 27.16 16.31
C GLU A 510 -25.07 26.01 16.87
N ALA A 511 -24.45 25.14 17.65
CA ALA A 511 -25.10 24.04 18.36
C ALA A 511 -24.42 23.78 19.70
N VAL A 512 -25.18 23.21 20.64
CA VAL A 512 -24.66 22.85 21.97
C VAL A 512 -24.98 21.39 22.25
N ILE A 513 -23.95 20.59 22.57
CA ILE A 513 -24.13 19.28 23.19
C ILE A 513 -24.13 19.50 24.71
N PRO A 514 -25.25 19.24 25.42
CA PRO A 514 -25.31 19.42 26.86
C PRO A 514 -24.29 18.54 27.62
N ALA A 515 -23.90 18.96 28.82
CA ALA A 515 -23.07 18.14 29.70
C ALA A 515 -23.71 16.75 29.93
N GLY A 516 -22.91 15.69 29.87
CA GLY A 516 -23.38 14.31 29.98
C GLY A 516 -23.94 13.69 28.69
N GLU A 517 -24.23 14.49 27.66
CA GLU A 517 -24.67 14.00 26.35
C GLU A 517 -23.48 13.75 25.41
N THR A 518 -23.68 12.89 24.42
CA THR A 518 -22.67 12.56 23.41
C THR A 518 -23.07 12.97 22.00
N LYS A 519 -24.27 13.52 21.82
CA LYS A 519 -24.82 13.81 20.49
C LYS A 519 -25.83 14.95 20.49
N ILE A 520 -25.95 15.63 19.35
CA ILE A 520 -26.99 16.61 19.07
C ILE A 520 -27.47 16.47 17.63
N LYS A 521 -28.77 16.65 17.41
CA LYS A 521 -29.39 16.65 16.07
C LYS A 521 -29.62 18.07 15.60
N ILE A 522 -29.19 18.38 14.39
CA ILE A 522 -29.41 19.65 13.72
C ILE A 522 -30.39 19.43 12.57
N LYS A 523 -31.44 20.25 12.53
CA LYS A 523 -32.44 20.23 11.47
C LYS A 523 -32.27 21.47 10.59
N THR A 524 -32.14 21.27 9.29
CA THR A 524 -32.07 22.34 8.28
C THR A 524 -32.52 21.83 6.92
N THR A 525 -33.29 22.64 6.19
CA THR A 525 -33.72 22.37 4.82
C THR A 525 -32.65 22.65 3.78
N SER A 526 -31.48 23.18 4.16
CA SER A 526 -30.33 23.36 3.26
C SER A 526 -29.56 22.07 2.99
N LEU A 527 -29.86 21.00 3.73
CA LEU A 527 -29.18 19.73 3.58
C LEU A 527 -29.66 19.00 2.32
N THR A 528 -28.71 18.39 1.61
CA THR A 528 -28.95 17.54 0.44
C THR A 528 -28.18 16.23 0.61
N SER A 529 -28.44 15.24 -0.25
CA SER A 529 -27.74 13.96 -0.23
C SER A 529 -26.22 14.08 -0.48
N VAL A 530 -25.79 15.15 -1.17
CA VAL A 530 -24.38 15.39 -1.54
C VAL A 530 -23.65 16.36 -0.64
N SER A 531 -24.34 17.03 0.30
CA SER A 531 -23.71 18.05 1.14
C SER A 531 -22.50 17.54 1.90
N LYS A 532 -21.49 18.41 2.04
CA LYS A 532 -20.39 18.30 2.97
C LYS A 532 -20.72 19.09 4.23
N ILE A 533 -20.55 18.46 5.40
CA ILE A 533 -20.87 19.05 6.70
C ILE A 533 -19.56 19.22 7.46
N PHE A 534 -19.27 20.45 7.86
CA PHE A 534 -18.12 20.81 8.67
C PHE A 534 -18.59 21.18 10.06
N VAL A 535 -17.86 20.72 11.08
CA VAL A 535 -18.15 20.99 12.49
C VAL A 535 -16.86 21.41 13.17
N GLU A 536 -16.93 22.48 13.95
CA GLU A 536 -15.81 23.04 14.70
C GLU A 536 -16.21 23.24 16.17
N PRO A 537 -15.58 22.53 17.11
CA PRO A 537 -15.71 22.82 18.53
C PRO A 537 -15.14 24.20 18.89
N ILE A 538 -15.89 24.98 19.69
CA ILE A 538 -15.55 26.36 20.04
C ILE A 538 -14.68 26.43 21.30
N ASP A 539 -15.17 25.84 22.39
CA ASP A 539 -14.59 26.08 23.72
C ASP A 539 -13.44 25.12 24.07
N GLN A 540 -13.43 23.91 23.48
CA GLN A 540 -12.42 22.89 23.74
C GLN A 540 -12.25 21.93 22.55
N PRO A 541 -11.02 21.48 22.24
CA PRO A 541 -10.75 20.58 21.12
C PRO A 541 -11.30 19.17 21.40
N VAL A 542 -12.33 18.78 20.66
CA VAL A 542 -12.97 17.45 20.78
C VAL A 542 -13.15 16.85 19.40
N ALA A 543 -12.81 15.57 19.25
CA ALA A 543 -13.08 14.86 18.00
C ALA A 543 -14.60 14.71 17.80
N THR A 544 -15.13 15.36 16.77
CA THR A 544 -16.54 15.29 16.37
C THR A 544 -16.69 14.39 15.14
N SER A 545 -17.78 13.63 15.10
CA SER A 545 -18.22 12.90 13.92
C SER A 545 -19.61 13.36 13.51
N VAL A 546 -19.92 13.27 12.22
CA VAL A 546 -21.23 13.67 11.68
C VAL A 546 -21.84 12.50 10.95
N SER A 547 -23.12 12.23 11.22
CA SER A 547 -23.93 11.27 10.47
C SER A 547 -25.21 11.92 9.97
N ARG A 548 -25.47 11.85 8.66
CA ARG A 548 -26.74 12.24 8.07
C ARG A 548 -27.83 11.24 8.48
N ILE A 549 -28.98 11.74 8.95
CA ILE A 549 -30.14 10.92 9.31
C ILE A 549 -31.12 10.89 8.13
N ASP A 550 -31.47 12.06 7.60
CA ASP A 550 -32.37 12.25 6.46
C ASP A 550 -31.99 13.54 5.69
N ASP A 551 -32.78 13.92 4.69
CA ASP A 551 -32.54 15.10 3.85
C ASP A 551 -32.70 16.44 4.57
N THR A 552 -33.11 16.43 5.84
CA THR A 552 -33.29 17.63 6.67
C THR A 552 -32.56 17.58 8.00
N THR A 553 -31.95 16.45 8.35
CA THR A 553 -31.40 16.22 9.69
C THR A 553 -30.05 15.54 9.63
N PHE A 554 -29.08 16.10 10.34
CA PHE A 554 -27.81 15.45 10.65
C PHE A 554 -27.53 15.43 12.14
N GLU A 555 -26.76 14.45 12.60
CA GLU A 555 -26.38 14.27 13.99
C GLU A 555 -24.88 14.44 14.15
N ILE A 556 -24.48 15.31 15.06
CA ILE A 556 -23.09 15.48 15.49
C ILE A 556 -22.90 14.63 16.74
N ARG A 557 -21.80 13.85 16.78
CA ARG A 557 -21.46 12.99 17.92
C ARG A 557 -20.03 13.22 18.38
N ILE A 558 -19.83 13.08 19.68
CA ILE A 558 -18.52 12.98 20.33
C ILE A 558 -18.36 11.58 20.93
N LYS A 559 -17.11 11.16 21.13
CA LYS A 559 -16.80 9.79 21.55
C LYS A 559 -17.27 9.49 22.98
N GLU A 560 -17.06 10.44 23.89
CA GLU A 560 -17.32 10.31 25.32
C GLU A 560 -18.02 11.59 25.80
N SER A 561 -18.88 11.46 26.81
CA SER A 561 -19.61 12.60 27.39
C SER A 561 -18.66 13.53 28.14
N LEU A 562 -18.97 14.82 28.12
CA LEU A 562 -18.18 15.85 28.80
C LEU A 562 -18.90 16.35 30.04
N ASP A 563 -18.14 16.76 31.06
CA ASP A 563 -18.67 17.30 32.32
C ASP A 563 -19.27 18.71 32.17
N GLN A 564 -19.02 19.35 31.03
CA GLN A 564 -19.53 20.68 30.67
C GLN A 564 -20.16 20.63 29.27
N GLU A 565 -21.01 21.62 28.96
CA GLU A 565 -21.57 21.76 27.62
C GLU A 565 -20.47 21.99 26.58
N LEU A 566 -20.67 21.45 25.37
CA LEU A 566 -19.78 21.66 24.23
C LEU A 566 -20.50 22.51 23.18
N LYS A 567 -20.00 23.72 22.96
CA LYS A 567 -20.46 24.59 21.87
C LYS A 567 -19.71 24.27 20.58
N LEU A 568 -20.45 24.28 19.48
CA LEU A 568 -20.01 23.85 18.16
C LEU A 568 -20.51 24.84 17.11
N ASN A 569 -19.66 25.20 16.16
CA ASN A 569 -20.08 25.77 14.88
C ASN A 569 -20.31 24.65 13.88
N TRP A 570 -21.27 24.82 12.98
CA TRP A 570 -21.48 23.93 11.85
C TRP A 570 -21.75 24.71 10.56
N TRP A 571 -21.24 24.21 9.43
CA TRP A 571 -21.54 24.72 8.09
C TRP A 571 -21.69 23.58 7.08
N ILE A 572 -22.74 23.67 6.27
CA ILE A 572 -23.08 22.86 5.11
C ILE A 572 -22.63 23.52 3.79
N VAL A 573 -21.88 22.77 2.97
CA VAL A 573 -21.60 23.11 1.57
C VAL A 573 -22.26 22.08 0.66
N ASN A 574 -23.10 22.53 -0.27
CA ASN A 574 -23.86 21.68 -1.20
C ASN A 574 -23.13 21.40 -2.51
#